data_AF-A0A3N5QT65-F1
#
_entry.id   AF-A0A3N5QT65-F1
#
_cell.length_a   1.000
_cell.length_b   1.000
_cell.length_c   1.000
_cell.angle_alpha   90.00
_cell.angle_beta   90.00
_cell.angle_gamma   90.00
#
_symmetry.space_group_name_H-M   'P 1'
#
loop_
_entity.id
_entity.type
_entity.pdbx_description
1 polymer ?
#
loop_
_entity_poly.entity_id
_entity_poly.type
_entity_poly.pdbx_seq_one_letter_code
_entity_poly.pdbx_strand_id
1 'polypeptide(L)' 'LVLVVPRREIVHNMHQAYDRLRFGDREFGVFISGPSKTADIEQSLVIGAHGARSLVVVLLGE' A
#
# COMPACT_ATOMS: atom_id res chain seq x y z
N LEU A 1 6.83 -1.52 -9.39
CA LEU A 1 6.54 -2.41 -8.25
C LEU A 1 5.34 -3.26 -8.63
N VAL A 2 5.40 -4.58 -8.39
CA VAL A 2 4.25 -5.47 -8.55
C VAL A 2 3.95 -6.07 -7.17
N LEU A 3 2.71 -5.90 -6.71
CA LEU A 3 2.23 -6.48 -5.46
C LEU A 3 1.20 -7.56 -5.79
N VAL A 4 1.42 -8.77 -5.27
CA VAL A 4 0.48 -9.88 -5.41
C VAL A 4 -0.21 -10.05 -4.06
N VAL A 5 -1.52 -9.83 -4.02
CA VAL A 5 -2.28 -9.75 -2.77
C VAL A 5 -3.50 -10.68 -2.84
N PRO A 6 -3.70 -11.59 -1.87
CA PRO A 6 -4.94 -12.37 -1.80
C PRO A 6 -6.14 -11.43 -1.58
N ARG A 7 -7.20 -11.56 -2.38
CA ARG A 7 -8.36 -10.66 -2.30
C ARG A 7 -9.01 -10.64 -0.90
N ARG A 8 -9.04 -11.79 -0.23
CA ARG A 8 -9.53 -11.95 1.16
C ARG A 8 -8.73 -11.15 2.22
N GLU A 9 -7.54 -10.66 1.88
CA GLU A 9 -6.70 -9.90 2.81
C GLU A 9 -6.97 -8.40 2.76
N ILE A 10 -7.81 -7.94 1.82
CA ILE A 10 -8.27 -6.55 1.75
C ILE A 10 -9.20 -6.26 2.93
N VAL A 11 -8.95 -5.13 3.58
CA VAL A 11 -9.74 -4.62 4.72
C VAL A 11 -10.19 -3.19 4.45
N HIS A 12 -11.22 -2.74 5.18
CA HIS A 12 -11.85 -1.45 4.93
C HIS A 12 -11.06 -0.26 5.49
N ASN A 13 -10.25 -0.47 6.52
CA ASN A 13 -9.53 0.62 7.18
C ASN A 13 -8.21 0.15 7.82
N MET A 14 -7.38 1.12 8.23
CA MET A 14 -6.08 0.84 8.83
C MET A 14 -6.18 0.13 10.18
N HIS A 15 -7.21 0.38 11.00
CA HIS A 15 -7.38 -0.32 12.28
C HIS A 15 -7.49 -1.84 12.07
N GLN A 16 -8.34 -2.26 11.13
CA GLN A 16 -8.46 -3.67 10.72
C GLN A 16 -7.15 -4.23 10.15
N ALA A 17 -6.33 -3.41 9.48
CA ALA A 17 -5.03 -3.83 8.97
C ALA A 17 -4.03 -4.04 10.12
N TYR A 18 -3.97 -3.11 11.07
CA TYR A 18 -3.12 -3.20 12.26
C TYR A 18 -3.41 -4.46 13.08
N ASP A 19 -4.69 -4.81 13.26
CA ASP A 19 -5.09 -6.04 13.97
C ASP A 19 -4.55 -7.33 13.32
N ARG A 20 -4.24 -7.29 12.02
CA ARG A 20 -3.71 -8.43 11.25
C ARG A 20 -2.18 -8.42 11.13
N LEU A 21 -1.51 -7.30 11.36
CA LEU A 21 -0.05 -7.23 11.28
C LEU A 21 0.58 -8.10 12.38
N ARG A 22 1.49 -8.99 11.96
CA ARG A 22 2.30 -9.81 12.86
C ARG A 22 3.75 -9.62 12.46
N PHE A 23 4.51 -8.98 13.34
CA PHE A 23 5.90 -8.64 13.04
C PHE A 23 6.81 -9.85 13.25
N GLY A 24 6.52 -10.77 14.19
CA GLY A 24 7.41 -11.91 14.45
C GLY A 24 8.85 -11.43 14.63
N ASP A 25 9.79 -12.06 13.92
CA ASP A 25 11.21 -11.66 13.90
C ASP A 25 11.53 -10.60 12.81
N ARG A 26 10.51 -9.99 12.18
CA ARG A 26 10.73 -8.98 11.14
C ARG A 26 11.09 -7.64 11.77
N GLU A 27 12.29 -7.17 11.43
CA GLU A 27 12.83 -5.89 11.93
C GLU A 27 12.46 -4.69 11.05
N PHE A 28 11.88 -4.94 9.86
CA PHE A 28 11.55 -3.90 8.90
C PHE A 28 10.18 -4.11 8.25
N GLY A 29 9.45 -3.00 8.09
CA GLY A 29 8.19 -2.93 7.37
C GLY A 29 7.95 -1.51 6.85
N VAL A 30 7.21 -1.40 5.75
CA VAL A 30 6.86 -0.11 5.13
C VAL A 30 5.38 -0.12 4.74
N PHE A 31 4.70 1.01 4.97
CA PHE A 31 3.39 1.26 4.40
C PHE A 31 3.53 1.91 3.03
N ILE A 32 2.90 1.31 2.02
CA ILE A 32 2.88 1.84 0.65
C ILE A 32 1.47 2.33 0.37
N SER A 33 1.28 3.64 0.25
CA SER A 33 0.05 4.23 -0.26
C SER A 33 0.17 4.47 -1.76
N GLY A 34 -0.95 4.36 -2.48
CA GLY A 34 -1.04 4.78 -3.88
C GLY A 34 -0.83 6.29 -4.07
N PRO A 35 -0.83 6.79 -5.32
CA PRO A 35 -0.78 8.23 -5.60
C PRO A 35 -1.89 8.95 -4.79
N SER A 36 -1.49 9.97 -4.04
CA SER A 36 -2.20 10.44 -2.85
C SER A 36 -3.34 11.44 -3.13
N LYS A 37 -4.29 11.49 -2.19
CA LYS A 37 -5.25 12.59 -1.96
C LYS A 37 -4.60 13.94 -1.60
N THR A 38 -3.35 13.95 -1.16
CA THR A 38 -2.58 15.20 -0.98
C THR A 38 -2.21 15.82 -2.32
N ALA A 39 -2.08 15.06 -3.42
CA ALA A 39 -2.00 15.65 -4.75
C ALA A 39 -3.34 16.28 -5.15
N ASP A 40 -4.47 15.82 -4.60
CA ASP A 40 -5.78 16.45 -4.80
C ASP A 40 -5.93 17.77 -4.02
N ILE A 41 -5.29 17.90 -2.84
CA ILE A 41 -5.29 19.12 -2.01
C ILE A 41 -4.23 20.13 -2.49
N GLU A 42 -2.99 19.68 -2.66
CA GLU A 42 -1.85 20.51 -3.05
C GLU A 42 -1.75 20.70 -4.58
N GLN A 43 -2.62 20.05 -5.35
CA GLN A 43 -2.66 20.11 -6.83
C GLN A 43 -1.31 19.77 -7.50
N SER A 44 -0.42 19.10 -6.77
CA SER A 44 0.92 18.75 -7.24
C SER A 44 1.17 17.27 -6.99
N LEU A 45 1.25 16.51 -8.08
CA LEU A 45 1.69 15.13 -8.04
C LEU A 45 3.20 15.10 -8.25
N VAL A 46 3.96 14.93 -7.17
CA VAL A 46 5.42 14.71 -7.27
C VAL A 46 5.66 13.26 -7.70
N ILE A 47 5.96 13.09 -8.99
CA ILE A 47 6.28 11.78 -9.56
C ILE A 47 7.77 11.49 -9.32
N GLY A 48 8.06 10.50 -8.47
CA GLY A 48 9.35 9.80 -8.51
C GLY A 48 10.48 10.31 -7.61
N ALA A 49 10.20 11.03 -6.53
CA ALA A 49 11.24 11.38 -5.53
C ALA A 49 11.48 10.28 -4.46
N HIS A 50 10.48 9.42 -4.16
CA HIS A 50 10.50 8.55 -2.97
C HIS A 50 10.01 7.10 -3.19
N GLY A 51 9.93 6.58 -4.42
CA GLY A 51 9.45 5.21 -4.64
C GLY A 51 9.37 4.75 -6.09
N ALA A 52 8.78 3.56 -6.30
CA ALA A 52 8.64 2.97 -7.64
C ALA A 52 7.83 3.89 -8.58
N ARG A 53 8.29 4.05 -9.82
CA ARG A 53 7.66 4.91 -10.85
C ARG A 53 6.26 4.44 -11.26
N SER A 54 5.97 3.16 -11.07
CA SER A 54 4.66 2.56 -11.35
C SER A 54 4.38 1.43 -10.36
N LEU A 55 3.10 1.19 -10.10
CA LEU A 55 2.59 0.13 -9.24
C LEU A 55 1.54 -0.68 -10.02
N VAL A 56 1.70 -2.00 -10.03
CA VAL A 56 0.69 -2.96 -10.48
C VAL A 56 0.29 -3.80 -9.26
N VAL A 57 -1.00 -3.90 -8.98
CA VAL A 57 -1.53 -4.76 -7.92
C VAL A 57 -2.32 -5.90 -8.57
N VAL A 58 -1.92 -7.13 -8.31
CA VAL A 58 -2.58 -8.35 -8.79
C VAL A 58 -3.31 -8.98 -7.62
N LEU A 59 -4.64 -9.08 -7.72
CA LEU A 59 -5.46 -9.73 -6.72
C LEU A 59 -5.61 -11.22 -7.04
N LEU A 60 -5.36 -12.08 -6.06
CA LEU A 60 -5.51 -13.53 -6.18
C LEU A 60 -6.79 -14.03 -5.50
N GLY A 61 -7.52 -14.89 -6.22
CA GLY A 61 -8.74 -15.55 -5.75
C GLY A 61 -10.02 -14.74 -5.98
N GLU A 62 -11.16 -15.40 -5.78
CA GLU A 62 -12.51 -14.80 -5.72
C GLU A 62 -12.71 -13.95 -4.46
#